data_AF-A0A370H2I5-F1
#
_entry.id   AF-A0A370H2I5-F1
#
_cell.length_a   1.000
_cell.length_b   1.000
_cell.length_c   1.000
_cell.angle_alpha   90.00
_cell.angle_beta   90.00
_cell.angle_gamma   90.00
#
_symmetry.space_group_name_H-M   'P 1'
#
loop_
_entity.id
_entity.type
_entity.pdbx_description
1 polymer ?
#
loop_
_entity_poly.entity_id
_entity_poly.type
_entity_poly.pdbx_seq_one_letter_code
_entity_poly.pdbx_strand_id
1 'polypeptide(L)'
;MKNWRDYDAALRQRGDLTVWVTPAVIAAWMPPHNGKRGRPQQYSAIAVETGLLLRLTFGRPWRQTEGMLASILRLLGLDLPVPDHTTFSRRSANLGDVTLTEYSGWEARRDRILHSLSR
;
A
#
# COMPACT_ATOMS: atom_id res chain seq x y z
N MET A 1 3.61 -40.29 8.54
CA MET A 1 3.48 -38.83 8.30
C MET A 1 4.68 -38.13 8.91
N LYS A 2 5.71 -37.79 8.13
CA LYS A 2 7.00 -37.34 8.68
C LYS A 2 7.27 -35.84 8.61
N ASN A 3 6.34 -35.04 8.08
CA ASN A 3 6.58 -33.60 7.92
C ASN A 3 5.32 -32.71 8.07
N TRP A 4 4.46 -32.99 9.05
CA TRP A 4 3.31 -32.11 9.32
C TRP A 4 3.74 -30.75 9.88
N ARG A 5 4.77 -30.74 10.74
CA ARG A 5 5.26 -29.52 11.40
C ARG A 5 5.86 -28.53 10.40
N ASP A 6 6.73 -28.96 9.49
CA ASP A 6 7.33 -28.00 8.54
C ASP A 6 6.30 -27.58 7.48
N TYR A 7 5.36 -28.47 7.11
CA TYR A 7 4.24 -28.10 6.23
C TYR A 7 3.34 -27.02 6.86
N ASP A 8 2.96 -27.18 8.13
CA ASP A 8 2.16 -26.22 8.89
C ASP A 8 2.91 -24.89 9.10
N ALA A 9 4.22 -24.94 9.38
CA ALA A 9 5.07 -23.74 9.44
C ALA A 9 5.10 -22.99 8.10
N ALA A 10 5.25 -23.72 6.98
CA ALA A 10 5.24 -23.13 5.65
C ALA A 10 3.88 -22.51 5.28
N LEU A 11 2.76 -23.10 5.71
CA LEU A 11 1.44 -22.49 5.52
C LEU A 11 1.29 -21.18 6.30
N ARG A 12 1.79 -21.10 7.55
CA ARG A 12 1.78 -19.85 8.32
C ARG A 12 2.63 -18.76 7.67
N GLN A 13 3.83 -19.11 7.20
CA GLN A 13 4.72 -18.16 6.53
C GLN A 13 4.12 -17.55 5.27
N ARG A 14 3.24 -18.28 4.56
CA ARG A 14 2.53 -17.73 3.38
C ARG A 14 1.57 -16.60 3.74
N GLY A 15 1.07 -16.57 4.97
CA GLY A 15 0.21 -15.51 5.48
C GLY A 15 0.96 -14.37 6.16
N ASP A 16 2.30 -14.46 6.25
CA ASP A 16 3.10 -13.42 6.88
C ASP A 16 3.14 -12.17 6.00
N LEU A 17 3.00 -10.99 6.63
CA LEU A 17 2.91 -9.71 5.95
C LEU A 17 4.07 -8.82 6.36
N THR A 18 4.97 -8.56 5.42
CA THR A 18 6.04 -7.57 5.58
C THR A 18 5.68 -6.29 4.84
N VAL A 19 5.68 -5.15 5.54
CA VAL A 19 5.40 -3.83 4.96
C VAL A 19 6.63 -2.94 5.09
N TRP A 20 7.07 -2.38 3.96
CA TRP A 20 8.15 -1.39 3.92
C TRP A 20 7.61 -0.07 3.38
N VAL A 21 7.96 1.03 4.03
CA VAL A 21 7.59 2.38 3.60
C VAL A 21 8.86 3.19 3.42
N THR A 22 9.02 3.81 2.25
CA THR A 22 10.19 4.63 1.96
C THR A 22 9.97 6.07 2.45
N PRO A 23 11.03 6.81 2.81
CA PRO A 23 10.91 8.23 3.18
C PRO A 23 10.25 9.08 2.09
N ALA A 24 10.46 8.75 0.82
CA ALA A 24 9.81 9.43 -0.31
C ALA A 24 8.28 9.29 -0.28
N VAL A 25 7.77 8.10 0.07
CA VAL A 25 6.33 7.86 0.21
C VAL A 25 5.77 8.65 1.40
N ILE A 26 6.50 8.70 2.52
CA ILE A 26 6.10 9.47 3.71
C ILE A 26 6.00 10.96 3.34
N ALA A 27 7.01 11.50 2.65
CA ALA A 27 7.03 12.90 2.22
C ALA A 27 5.92 13.22 1.18
N ALA A 28 5.62 12.28 0.29
CA ALA A 28 4.59 12.43 -0.74
C ALA A 28 3.16 12.12 -0.23
N TRP A 29 3.01 11.66 1.01
CA TRP A 29 1.72 11.19 1.54
C TRP A 29 0.65 12.29 1.50
N MET A 30 1.04 13.51 1.87
CA MET A 30 0.23 14.72 1.76
C MET A 30 0.69 15.52 0.53
N PRO A 31 -0.21 15.95 -0.36
CA PRO A 31 0.18 16.72 -1.52
C PRO A 31 0.63 18.14 -1.08
N PRO A 32 1.61 18.74 -1.78
CA PRO A 32 2.04 20.10 -1.47
C PRO A 32 0.91 21.10 -1.70
N HIS A 33 0.93 22.20 -0.95
CA HIS A 33 -0.03 23.27 -1.15
C HIS A 33 0.18 23.90 -2.54
N ASN A 34 -0.87 23.90 -3.38
CA ASN A 34 -0.76 24.29 -4.78
C ASN A 34 -1.22 25.73 -5.06
N GLY A 35 -1.66 26.47 -4.04
CA GLY A 35 -2.10 27.88 -4.14
C GLY A 35 -3.34 28.12 -5.01
N LYS A 36 -4.00 27.06 -5.50
CA LYS A 36 -5.17 27.18 -6.37
C LYS A 36 -6.42 27.48 -5.56
N ARG A 37 -7.33 28.28 -6.14
CA ARG A 37 -8.63 28.59 -5.52
C ARG A 37 -9.48 27.32 -5.44
N GLY A 38 -9.96 26.98 -4.25
CA GLY A 38 -10.77 25.78 -3.99
C GLY A 38 -10.31 25.05 -2.73
N ARG A 39 -10.97 23.92 -2.39
CA ARG A 39 -10.54 23.08 -1.28
C ARG A 39 -9.25 22.36 -1.68
N PRO A 40 -8.12 22.55 -0.98
CA PRO A 40 -6.88 21.84 -1.29
C PRO A 40 -7.09 20.33 -1.11
N GLN A 41 -6.43 19.56 -1.96
CA GLN A 41 -6.45 18.11 -1.86
C GLN A 41 -5.77 17.69 -0.55
N GLN A 42 -6.46 16.92 0.28
CA GLN A 42 -5.95 16.54 1.60
C GLN A 42 -5.07 15.29 1.56
N TYR A 43 -5.13 14.48 0.50
CA TYR A 43 -4.41 13.21 0.41
C TYR A 43 -3.81 13.03 -0.97
N SER A 44 -2.61 12.48 -1.09
CA SER A 44 -2.00 12.19 -2.38
C SER A 44 -2.74 11.06 -3.13
N ALA A 45 -2.37 10.81 -4.39
CA ALA A 45 -2.82 9.61 -5.10
C ALA A 45 -2.27 8.35 -4.42
N ILE A 46 -1.00 8.36 -4.03
CA ILE A 46 -0.34 7.22 -3.38
C ILE A 46 -1.02 6.79 -2.07
N ALA A 47 -1.52 7.73 -1.26
CA ALA A 47 -2.29 7.40 -0.06
C ALA A 47 -3.61 6.67 -0.39
N VAL A 48 -4.30 7.08 -1.45
CA VAL A 48 -5.55 6.44 -1.90
C VAL A 48 -5.28 5.08 -2.53
N GLU A 49 -4.24 4.99 -3.38
CA GLU A 49 -3.79 3.74 -4.01
C GLU A 49 -3.36 2.70 -2.98
N THR A 50 -2.64 3.11 -1.94
CA THR A 50 -2.24 2.21 -0.85
C THR A 50 -3.48 1.60 -0.18
N GLY A 51 -4.50 2.41 0.13
CA GLY A 51 -5.76 1.91 0.66
C GLY A 51 -6.50 0.99 -0.32
N LEU A 52 -6.53 1.33 -1.61
CA LEU A 52 -7.14 0.47 -2.64
C LEU A 52 -6.43 -0.88 -2.76
N LEU A 53 -5.10 -0.90 -2.76
CA LEU A 53 -4.30 -2.12 -2.78
C LEU A 53 -4.65 -3.00 -1.57
N LEU A 54 -4.61 -2.43 -0.37
CA LEU A 54 -4.98 -3.13 0.86
C LEU A 54 -6.41 -3.70 0.81
N ARG A 55 -7.35 -2.93 0.25
CA ARG A 55 -8.72 -3.43 0.04
C ARG A 55 -8.77 -4.63 -0.89
N LEU A 56 -8.09 -4.56 -2.04
CA LEU A 56 -8.11 -5.61 -3.05
C LEU A 56 -7.39 -6.88 -2.55
N THR A 57 -6.26 -6.73 -1.87
CA THR A 57 -5.48 -7.84 -1.33
C THR A 57 -6.23 -8.58 -0.22
N PHE A 58 -6.92 -7.86 0.68
CA PHE A 58 -7.57 -8.46 1.85
C PHE A 58 -9.09 -8.60 1.74
N GLY A 59 -9.69 -8.19 0.62
CA GLY A 59 -11.12 -8.31 0.35
C GLY A 59 -12.01 -7.56 1.35
N ARG A 60 -11.56 -6.40 1.86
CA ARG A 60 -12.24 -5.67 2.96
C ARG A 60 -13.12 -4.51 2.46
N PRO A 61 -14.25 -4.21 3.12
CA PRO A 61 -15.01 -3.00 2.86
C PRO A 61 -14.23 -1.75 3.32
N TRP A 62 -14.53 -0.58 2.73
CA TRP A 62 -13.73 0.63 2.91
C TRP A 62 -13.53 1.07 4.36
N ARG A 63 -14.55 0.92 5.22
CA ARG A 63 -14.44 1.25 6.66
C ARG A 63 -13.44 0.35 7.39
N GLN A 64 -13.34 -0.92 6.99
CA GLN A 64 -12.35 -1.83 7.55
C GLN A 64 -10.96 -1.55 6.97
N THR A 65 -10.86 -1.22 5.68
CA THR A 65 -9.60 -0.80 5.05
C THR A 65 -9.02 0.45 5.72
N GLU A 66 -9.86 1.43 6.04
CA GLU A 66 -9.48 2.64 6.79
C GLU A 66 -8.83 2.28 8.13
N GLY A 67 -9.49 1.45 8.95
CA GLY A 67 -8.95 1.01 10.24
C GLY A 67 -7.70 0.13 10.11
N MET A 68 -7.62 -0.70 9.06
CA MET A 68 -6.47 -1.56 8.80
C MET A 68 -5.24 -0.72 8.42
N LEU A 69 -5.38 0.23 7.49
CA LEU A 69 -4.30 1.14 7.11
C LEU A 69 -3.84 1.98 8.30
N ALA A 70 -4.77 2.51 9.10
CA ALA A 70 -4.43 3.25 10.32
C ALA A 70 -3.65 2.39 11.33
N SER A 71 -3.99 1.10 11.43
CA SER A 71 -3.27 0.18 12.32
C SER A 71 -1.88 -0.15 11.81
N ILE A 72 -1.71 -0.35 10.50
CA ILE A 72 -0.39 -0.56 9.88
C ILE A 72 0.51 0.66 10.10
N LEU A 73 0.02 1.88 9.85
CA LEU A 73 0.81 3.09 10.05
C LEU A 73 1.24 3.27 11.51
N ARG A 74 0.35 2.98 12.48
CA ARG A 74 0.72 2.98 13.90
C ARG A 74 1.78 1.92 14.25
N LEU A 75 1.67 0.71 13.70
CA LEU A 75 2.67 -0.34 13.91
C LEU A 75 4.04 0.05 13.34
N LEU A 76 4.05 0.83 12.26
CA LEU A 76 5.27 1.38 11.67
C LEU A 76 5.77 2.66 12.37
N GLY A 77 5.07 3.16 13.40
CA GLY A 77 5.42 4.39 14.10
C GLY A 77 5.26 5.66 13.25
N LEU A 78 4.42 5.63 12.22
CA LEU A 78 4.21 6.73 11.28
C LEU A 78 2.97 7.55 11.68
N ASP A 79 3.18 8.85 11.94
CA ASP A 79 2.09 9.81 12.19
C ASP A 79 1.58 10.40 10.87
N LEU A 80 0.94 9.55 10.06
CA LEU A 80 0.36 9.91 8.77
C LEU A 80 -1.17 9.82 8.82
N PRO A 81 -1.91 10.83 8.32
CA PRO A 81 -3.36 10.80 8.33
C PRO A 81 -3.90 9.79 7.30
N VAL A 82 -5.02 9.15 7.62
CA VAL A 82 -5.66 8.14 6.75
C VAL A 82 -6.89 8.72 6.07
N PRO A 83 -7.04 8.57 4.73
CA PRO A 83 -8.28 8.94 4.05
C PRO A 83 -9.47 8.17 4.64
N ASP A 84 -10.60 8.84 4.83
CA ASP A 84 -11.82 8.17 5.26
C ASP A 84 -12.42 7.31 4.12
N HIS A 85 -13.30 6.38 4.48
CA HIS A 85 -13.99 5.51 3.53
C HIS A 85 -14.72 6.27 2.40
N THR A 86 -15.19 7.49 2.66
CA THR A 86 -15.83 8.33 1.62
C THR A 86 -14.83 8.89 0.62
N THR A 87 -13.64 9.27 1.08
CA THR A 87 -12.54 9.71 0.22
C THR A 87 -12.00 8.55 -0.60
N PHE A 88 -11.79 7.38 0.00
CA PHE A 88 -11.40 6.19 -0.75
C PHE A 88 -12.39 5.87 -1.86
N SER A 89 -13.67 5.73 -1.54
CA SER A 89 -14.68 5.33 -2.51
C SER A 89 -14.79 6.31 -3.68
N ARG A 90 -14.70 7.63 -3.43
CA ARG A 90 -14.79 8.64 -4.49
C ARG A 90 -13.55 8.69 -5.35
N ARG A 91 -12.38 8.51 -4.75
CA ARG A 91 -11.10 8.73 -5.45
C ARG A 91 -10.55 7.47 -6.11
N SER A 92 -10.86 6.29 -5.58
CA SER A 92 -10.46 5.02 -6.20
C SER A 92 -11.01 4.86 -7.62
N ALA A 93 -12.21 5.40 -7.88
CA ALA A 93 -12.82 5.35 -9.21
C ALA A 93 -11.97 6.08 -10.28
N ASN A 94 -11.19 7.09 -9.89
CA ASN A 94 -10.38 7.88 -10.80
C ASN A 94 -8.94 7.35 -10.95
N LEU A 95 -8.59 6.24 -10.29
CA LEU A 95 -7.25 5.66 -10.27
C LEU A 95 -7.11 4.40 -11.17
N GLY A 96 -8.20 3.95 -11.78
CA GLY A 96 -8.30 2.63 -12.43
C GLY A 96 -7.39 2.35 -13.63
N ASP A 97 -6.63 3.33 -14.13
CA ASP A 97 -5.81 3.18 -15.34
C ASP A 97 -4.29 3.10 -15.08
N VAL A 98 -3.80 3.47 -13.89
CA VAL A 98 -2.36 3.75 -13.70
C VAL A 98 -1.60 2.58 -13.04
N THR A 99 -2.23 1.81 -12.16
CA THR A 99 -1.48 0.94 -11.21
C THR A 99 -0.96 -0.38 -11.79
N LEU A 100 -1.58 -0.95 -12.83
CA LEU A 100 -1.09 -2.22 -13.42
C LEU A 100 0.10 -2.05 -14.37
N THR A 101 0.25 -0.84 -14.94
CA THR A 101 1.33 -0.51 -15.89
C THR A 101 2.66 -0.25 -15.16
N GLU A 102 2.64 0.30 -13.94
CA GLU A 102 3.85 0.57 -13.16
C GLU A 102 4.36 -0.65 -12.37
N TYR A 103 3.46 -1.49 -11.85
CA TYR A 103 3.83 -2.69 -11.09
C TYR A 103 4.59 -3.72 -11.93
N SER A 104 4.18 -3.91 -13.19
CA SER A 104 4.87 -4.77 -14.16
C SER A 104 6.29 -4.30 -14.47
N GLY A 105 6.53 -2.98 -14.49
CA GLY A 105 7.86 -2.39 -14.63
C GLY A 105 8.75 -2.52 -13.38
N TRP A 106 8.14 -2.52 -12.19
CA TRP A 106 8.84 -2.69 -10.91
C TRP A 106 9.38 -4.12 -10.72
N GLU A 107 8.61 -5.16 -11.06
CA GLU A 107 9.10 -6.55 -11.00
C GLU A 107 10.30 -6.80 -11.92
N ALA A 108 10.23 -6.31 -13.17
CA ALA A 108 11.35 -6.42 -14.12
C ALA A 108 12.63 -5.69 -13.65
N ARG A 109 12.49 -4.62 -12.87
CA ARG A 109 13.62 -3.88 -12.28
C ARG A 109 14.13 -4.53 -11.00
N ARG A 110 13.24 -5.05 -10.14
CA ARG A 110 13.60 -5.76 -8.91
C ARG A 110 14.41 -7.01 -9.22
N ASP A 111 13.99 -7.79 -10.22
CA ASP A 111 14.71 -8.98 -10.65
C ASP A 111 16.12 -8.61 -11.12
N ARG A 112 16.28 -7.55 -11.91
CA ARG A 112 17.60 -7.06 -12.35
C ARG A 112 18.52 -6.68 -11.17
N ILE A 113 18.00 -6.04 -10.13
CA ILE A 113 18.77 -5.62 -8.95
C ILE A 113 19.18 -6.83 -8.10
N LEU A 114 18.28 -7.80 -7.92
CA LEU A 114 18.59 -9.02 -7.17
C LEU A 114 19.62 -9.90 -7.91
N HIS A 115 19.57 -9.95 -9.25
CA HIS A 115 20.57 -10.67 -10.06
C HIS A 115 21.94 -9.97 -10.09
N SER A 116 22.03 -8.64 -9.92
CA SER A 116 23.32 -7.93 -9.85
C SER A 116 24.02 -8.02 -8.50
N LEU A 117 23.29 -8.36 -7.43
CA LEU A 117 23.83 -8.49 -6.07
C LEU A 117 24.26 -9.93 -5.73
N SER A 118 24.08 -10.87 -6.65
CA SER A 118 24.40 -12.30 -6.52
C SER A 118 25.66 -12.71 -7.30
N ARG A 119 26.50 -11.75 -7.72
CA ARG A 119 27.73 -12.02 -8.48
C ARG A 119 28.96 -11.49 -7.76
#